data_AF-A0A9R0QAJ2-F1
#
_entry.id   AF-A0A9R0QAJ2-F1
#
_cell.length_a   1.000
_cell.length_b   1.000
_cell.length_c   1.000
_cell.angle_alpha   90.00
_cell.angle_beta   90.00
_cell.angle_gamma   90.00
#
_symmetry.space_group_name_H-M   'P 1'
#
loop_
_entity.id
_entity.type
_entity.pdbx_description
1 polymer ?
#
loop_
_entity_poly.entity_id
_entity_poly.type
_entity_poly.pdbx_seq_one_letter_code
_entity_poly.pdbx_strand_id
1 'polypeptide(L)'
;MESTPAPPLLTPHKMGQFDLSHRVVLAPLTRQRSYGNVPQPHAGVYYAQRATKGGLLIAEATGVSDTAQGYKDAPGVWTEEQIDAWKPVVDAVHANGALFFCQIWHAGRVSNYKLQPNGQAPISSTDKQVSPQMSADGRLEEFSPPRRLTKDEIPNVVDDFRKAARNAITAGV
;
A
#
# COMPACT_ATOMS: atom_id res chain seq x y z
N MET A 1 33.52 -2.69 -33.09
CA MET A 1 32.67 -3.69 -32.42
C MET A 1 31.32 -3.03 -32.22
N GLU A 2 30.26 -3.54 -32.85
CA GLU A 2 28.90 -3.03 -32.60
C GLU A 2 28.50 -3.36 -31.16
N SER A 3 28.03 -2.35 -30.41
CA SER A 3 27.50 -2.55 -29.07
C SER A 3 26.20 -3.32 -29.16
N THR A 4 26.10 -4.46 -28.48
CA THR A 4 24.83 -5.18 -28.32
C THR A 4 23.79 -4.24 -27.74
N PRO A 5 22.61 -4.09 -28.37
CA PRO A 5 21.56 -3.22 -27.85
C PRO A 5 21.14 -3.68 -26.44
N ALA A 6 20.85 -2.71 -25.58
CA ALA A 6 20.43 -3.00 -24.21
C ALA A 6 19.20 -3.93 -24.19
N PRO A 7 19.13 -4.90 -23.25
CA PRO A 7 17.96 -5.75 -23.10
C PRO A 7 16.67 -4.92 -22.97
N PRO A 8 15.53 -5.34 -23.55
CA PRO A 8 14.29 -4.57 -23.52
C PRO A 8 13.88 -4.11 -22.10
N LEU A 9 14.16 -4.93 -21.09
CA LEU A 9 13.87 -4.64 -19.68
C LEU A 9 14.65 -3.44 -19.13
N LEU A 10 15.84 -3.15 -19.68
CA LEU A 10 16.72 -2.05 -19.28
C LEU A 10 16.58 -0.81 -20.16
N THR A 11 15.58 -0.78 -21.06
CA THR A 11 15.30 0.38 -21.91
C THR A 11 14.39 1.39 -21.19
N PRO A 12 14.54 2.70 -21.43
CA PRO A 12 13.64 3.72 -20.91
C PRO A 12 12.18 3.52 -21.32
N HIS A 13 11.27 4.10 -20.55
CA HIS A 13 9.84 4.09 -20.82
C HIS A 13 9.15 5.36 -20.32
N LYS A 14 8.31 5.97 -21.15
CA LYS A 14 7.48 7.11 -20.74
C LYS A 14 6.12 6.61 -20.25
N MET A 15 5.88 6.71 -18.95
CA MET A 15 4.63 6.31 -18.28
C MET A 15 3.82 7.56 -17.95
N GLY A 16 2.99 8.01 -18.90
CA GLY A 16 2.25 9.27 -18.76
C GLY A 16 3.21 10.46 -18.63
N GLN A 17 3.19 11.12 -17.47
CA GLN A 17 4.09 12.24 -17.15
C GLN A 17 5.45 11.81 -16.59
N PHE A 18 5.65 10.53 -16.29
CA PHE A 18 6.86 10.02 -15.65
C PHE A 18 7.80 9.39 -16.66
N ASP A 19 9.08 9.74 -16.61
CA ASP A 19 10.12 9.17 -17.45
C ASP A 19 10.93 8.13 -16.64
N LEU A 20 10.76 6.85 -16.99
CA LEU A 20 11.50 5.74 -16.40
C LEU A 20 12.79 5.47 -17.16
N SER A 21 13.87 5.17 -16.43
CA SER A 21 15.17 4.78 -17.03
C SER A 21 15.21 3.30 -17.43
N HIS A 22 14.35 2.47 -16.84
CA HIS A 22 14.22 1.03 -17.11
C HIS A 22 12.80 0.54 -16.81
N ARG A 23 12.50 -0.71 -17.15
CA ARG A 23 11.17 -1.33 -16.99
C ARG A 23 11.07 -2.32 -15.83
N VAL A 24 12.09 -2.38 -14.98
CA VAL A 24 12.05 -3.12 -13.70
C VAL A 24 11.29 -2.28 -12.67
N VAL A 25 10.31 -2.88 -12.01
CA VAL A 25 9.45 -2.24 -11.00
C VAL A 25 9.49 -3.05 -9.72
N LEU A 26 9.59 -2.38 -8.57
CA LEU A 26 9.31 -3.03 -7.28
C LEU A 26 7.79 -3.17 -7.13
N ALA A 27 7.31 -4.40 -7.20
CA ALA A 27 5.91 -4.71 -6.92
C ALA A 27 5.53 -4.33 -5.48
N PRO A 28 4.25 -4.01 -5.20
CA PRO A 28 3.78 -3.78 -3.84
C PRO A 28 3.85 -5.07 -3.02
N LEU A 29 4.52 -5.01 -1.86
CA LEU A 29 4.78 -6.18 -1.02
C LEU A 29 4.49 -5.84 0.44
N THR A 30 3.34 -6.26 0.98
CA THR A 30 3.00 -6.10 2.40
C THR A 30 4.09 -6.69 3.30
N ARG A 31 4.66 -5.86 4.20
CA ARG A 31 5.77 -6.29 5.08
C ARG A 31 5.37 -6.46 6.53
N GLN A 32 4.24 -5.88 6.95
CA GLN A 32 3.76 -5.89 8.34
C GLN A 32 4.78 -5.35 9.35
N ARG A 33 5.40 -4.20 9.04
CA ARG A 33 6.42 -3.56 9.87
C ARG A 33 6.09 -2.11 10.23
N SER A 34 4.82 -1.75 10.17
CA SER A 34 4.31 -0.41 10.51
C SER A 34 3.49 -0.52 11.78
N TYR A 35 4.17 -0.49 12.94
CA TYR A 35 3.54 -0.67 14.24
C TYR A 35 2.47 0.39 14.48
N GLY A 36 1.28 -0.03 14.90
CA GLY A 36 0.14 0.89 15.03
C GLY A 36 -0.28 1.54 13.71
N ASN A 37 0.01 0.88 12.58
CA ASN A 37 -0.21 1.36 11.22
C ASN A 37 0.65 2.59 10.82
N VAL A 38 1.65 2.95 11.62
CA VAL A 38 2.56 4.06 11.34
C VAL A 38 3.84 3.54 10.68
N PRO A 39 4.23 4.03 9.49
CA PRO A 39 5.52 3.71 8.88
C PRO A 39 6.68 3.98 9.84
N GLN A 40 7.66 3.08 9.85
CA GLN A 40 8.82 3.17 10.74
C GLN A 40 10.06 3.67 9.99
N PRO A 41 11.07 4.25 10.66
CA PRO A 41 12.30 4.73 10.00
C PRO A 41 13.00 3.69 9.12
N HIS A 42 12.94 2.41 9.49
CA HIS A 42 13.53 1.33 8.70
C HIS A 42 12.85 1.13 7.32
N ALA A 43 11.62 1.62 7.13
CA ALA A 43 10.94 1.58 5.84
C ALA A 43 11.67 2.48 4.82
N GLY A 44 12.16 3.65 5.26
CA GLY A 44 12.99 4.53 4.43
C GLY A 44 14.25 3.83 3.95
N VAL A 45 14.95 3.13 4.85
CA VAL A 45 16.12 2.30 4.49
C VAL A 45 15.73 1.19 3.51
N TYR A 46 14.61 0.50 3.75
CA TYR A 46 14.15 -0.61 2.93
C TYR A 46 13.85 -0.22 1.47
N TYR A 47 13.14 0.89 1.27
CA TYR A 47 12.81 1.38 -0.07
C TYR A 47 14.01 2.06 -0.73
N ALA A 48 14.83 2.83 0.01
CA ALA A 48 16.04 3.44 -0.53
C ALA A 48 17.03 2.41 -1.09
N GLN A 49 17.19 1.26 -0.41
CA GLN A 49 18.02 0.15 -0.91
C GLN A 49 17.54 -0.44 -2.26
N ARG A 50 16.28 -0.20 -2.64
CA ARG A 50 15.68 -0.69 -3.90
C ARG A 50 15.53 0.42 -4.93
N ALA A 51 15.76 1.67 -4.53
CA ALA A 51 15.63 2.83 -5.38
C ALA A 51 16.83 2.91 -6.35
N THR A 52 16.53 3.05 -7.63
CA THR A 52 17.49 3.30 -8.69
C THR A 52 17.04 4.55 -9.45
N LYS A 53 17.97 5.32 -9.99
CA LYS A 53 17.66 6.53 -10.75
C LYS A 53 16.72 6.21 -11.91
N GLY A 54 15.52 6.80 -11.93
CA GLY A 54 14.46 6.57 -12.91
C GLY A 54 13.73 5.22 -12.77
N GLY A 55 13.92 4.49 -11.68
CA GLY A 55 13.17 3.28 -11.35
C GLY A 55 11.84 3.60 -10.68
N LEU A 56 10.84 2.74 -10.87
CA LEU A 56 9.54 2.85 -10.20
C LEU A 56 9.45 1.85 -9.05
N LEU A 57 9.11 2.35 -7.86
CA LEU A 57 8.78 1.56 -6.71
C LEU A 57 7.29 1.76 -6.36
N ILE A 58 6.60 0.68 -6.03
CA ILE A 58 5.23 0.73 -5.51
C ILE A 58 5.30 0.30 -4.04
N ALA A 59 4.85 1.19 -3.16
CA ALA A 59 4.80 0.94 -1.72
C ALA A 59 3.90 -0.26 -1.41
N GLU A 60 4.13 -0.86 -0.25
CA GLU A 60 3.24 -1.86 0.30
C GLU A 60 1.80 -1.36 0.45
N ALA A 61 0.84 -2.29 0.50
CA ALA A 61 -0.58 -1.99 0.63
C ALA A 61 -0.83 -1.09 1.86
N THR A 62 -1.33 0.12 1.61
CA THR A 62 -1.45 1.19 2.61
C THR A 62 -2.92 1.51 2.81
N GLY A 63 -3.42 1.30 4.03
CA GLY A 63 -4.83 1.45 4.37
C GLY A 63 -5.33 2.88 4.16
N VAL A 64 -6.53 3.01 3.58
CA VAL A 64 -7.19 4.32 3.36
C VAL A 64 -7.95 4.84 4.58
N SER A 65 -8.21 3.97 5.57
CA SER A 65 -8.93 4.25 6.81
C SER A 65 -8.59 3.20 7.87
N ASP A 66 -9.10 3.36 9.08
CA ASP A 66 -8.99 2.36 10.16
C ASP A 66 -9.81 1.09 9.86
N THR A 67 -10.93 1.20 9.14
CA THR A 67 -11.73 0.04 8.67
C THR A 67 -11.08 -0.74 7.53
N ALA A 68 -10.07 -0.16 6.86
CA ALA A 68 -9.41 -0.75 5.70
C ALA A 68 -8.51 -1.95 6.03
N GLN A 69 -8.19 -2.17 7.31
CA GLN A 69 -7.16 -3.09 7.74
C GLN A 69 -7.55 -4.57 7.57
N GLY A 70 -6.65 -5.34 6.95
CA GLY A 70 -6.74 -6.80 6.83
C GLY A 70 -5.54 -7.56 7.40
N TYR A 71 -4.45 -6.84 7.71
CA TYR A 71 -3.23 -7.40 8.26
C TYR A 71 -2.74 -6.53 9.42
N LYS A 72 -2.26 -7.19 10.47
CA LYS A 72 -1.61 -6.49 11.58
C LYS A 72 -0.37 -5.74 11.07
N ASP A 73 -0.14 -4.54 11.58
CA ASP A 73 1.05 -3.71 11.32
C ASP A 73 1.29 -3.38 9.82
N ALA A 74 0.24 -3.40 8.99
CA ALA A 74 0.25 -2.78 7.66
C ALA A 74 0.12 -1.25 7.79
N PRO A 75 0.80 -0.44 6.97
CA PRO A 75 0.76 1.02 7.12
C PRO A 75 -0.61 1.61 6.75
N GLY A 76 -0.83 2.82 7.23
CA GLY A 76 -1.95 3.69 6.86
C GLY A 76 -1.52 5.00 6.21
N VAL A 77 -2.48 5.74 5.68
CA VAL A 77 -2.32 7.12 5.19
C VAL A 77 -3.58 7.98 5.45
N TRP A 78 -4.26 7.75 6.57
CA TRP A 78 -5.48 8.47 6.94
C TRP A 78 -5.30 9.45 8.12
N THR A 79 -4.23 9.32 8.90
CA THR A 79 -3.90 10.26 9.99
C THR A 79 -2.72 11.16 9.63
N GLU A 80 -2.64 12.33 10.27
CA GLU A 80 -1.47 13.23 10.12
C GLU A 80 -0.17 12.55 10.53
N GLU A 81 -0.17 11.79 11.63
CA GLU A 81 0.99 11.03 12.09
C GLU A 81 1.51 10.04 11.03
N GLN A 82 0.60 9.34 10.35
CA GLN A 82 0.96 8.42 9.26
C GLN A 82 1.55 9.17 8.07
N ILE A 83 0.95 10.31 7.70
CA ILE A 83 1.43 11.16 6.60
C ILE A 83 2.85 11.67 6.90
N ASP A 84 3.06 12.19 8.11
CA ASP A 84 4.37 12.70 8.54
C ASP A 84 5.42 11.60 8.61
N ALA A 85 5.04 10.38 9.02
CA ALA A 85 5.92 9.23 9.02
C ALA A 85 6.28 8.72 7.61
N TRP A 86 5.40 8.92 6.61
CA TRP A 86 5.71 8.59 5.22
C TRP A 86 6.71 9.57 4.59
N LYS A 87 6.67 10.87 4.91
CA LYS A 87 7.56 11.89 4.33
C LYS A 87 9.04 11.48 4.27
N PRO A 88 9.71 11.10 5.38
CA PRO A 88 11.12 10.68 5.33
C PRO A 88 11.35 9.39 4.54
N VAL A 89 10.35 8.51 4.42
CA VAL A 89 10.43 7.31 3.57
C VAL A 89 10.44 7.71 2.11
N VAL A 90 9.55 8.63 1.70
CA VAL A 90 9.48 9.12 0.32
C VAL A 90 10.72 9.92 -0.04
N ASP A 91 11.17 10.81 0.86
CA ASP A 91 12.41 11.59 0.68
C ASP A 91 13.62 10.67 0.43
N ALA A 92 13.73 9.56 1.16
CA ALA A 92 14.81 8.60 0.97
C ALA A 92 14.77 7.92 -0.40
N VAL A 93 13.59 7.67 -0.97
CA VAL A 93 13.43 7.13 -2.34
C VAL A 93 13.79 8.20 -3.38
N HIS A 94 13.29 9.42 -3.20
CA HIS A 94 13.53 10.54 -4.11
C HIS A 94 15.00 11.00 -4.12
N ALA A 95 15.69 10.94 -2.99
CA ALA A 95 17.14 11.19 -2.90
C ALA A 95 17.98 10.24 -3.79
N ASN A 96 17.44 9.05 -4.10
CA ASN A 96 18.06 8.08 -5.02
C ASN A 96 17.56 8.25 -6.48
N GLY A 97 16.76 9.28 -6.77
CA GLY A 97 16.24 9.61 -8.09
C GLY A 97 15.19 8.63 -8.61
N ALA A 98 14.58 7.83 -7.74
CA ALA A 98 13.49 6.91 -8.09
C ALA A 98 12.13 7.58 -7.95
N LEU A 99 11.13 7.00 -8.59
CA LEU A 99 9.72 7.36 -8.45
C LEU A 99 9.06 6.41 -7.45
N PHE A 100 8.09 6.91 -6.69
CA PHE A 100 7.44 6.14 -5.64
C PHE A 100 5.93 6.31 -5.66
N PHE A 101 5.19 5.21 -5.80
CA PHE A 101 3.73 5.23 -5.79
C PHE A 101 3.20 4.60 -4.51
N CYS A 102 2.16 5.17 -3.93
CA CYS A 102 1.43 4.57 -2.80
C CYS A 102 0.30 3.65 -3.30
N GLN A 103 0.33 2.37 -2.92
CA GLN A 103 -0.80 1.46 -3.17
C GLN A 103 -1.88 1.67 -2.10
N ILE A 104 -2.82 2.58 -2.36
CA ILE A 104 -3.98 2.78 -1.48
C ILE A 104 -4.90 1.54 -1.48
N TRP A 105 -5.27 1.10 -0.29
CA TRP A 105 -5.82 -0.24 -0.08
C TRP A 105 -6.99 -0.26 0.92
N HIS A 106 -7.96 -1.15 0.65
CA HIS A 106 -9.02 -1.53 1.59
C HIS A 106 -9.27 -3.04 1.50
N ALA A 107 -9.09 -3.78 2.61
CA ALA A 107 -9.17 -5.24 2.63
C ALA A 107 -10.61 -5.77 2.44
N GLY A 108 -11.60 -4.98 2.85
CA GLY A 108 -13.00 -5.39 2.83
C GLY A 108 -13.22 -6.61 3.73
N ARG A 109 -13.82 -7.68 3.19
CA ARG A 109 -14.07 -8.92 3.95
C ARG A 109 -12.84 -9.79 4.23
N VAL A 110 -11.66 -9.45 3.69
CA VAL A 110 -10.40 -10.13 4.02
C VAL A 110 -9.84 -9.49 5.30
N SER A 111 -10.62 -9.58 6.39
CA SER A 111 -10.33 -9.00 7.70
C SER A 111 -11.06 -9.78 8.80
N ASN A 112 -10.90 -9.37 10.05
CA ASN A 112 -11.55 -9.98 11.21
C ASN A 112 -11.86 -8.92 12.28
N TYR A 113 -12.71 -9.27 13.24
CA TYR A 113 -13.14 -8.34 14.31
C TYR A 113 -11.96 -7.75 15.11
N LYS A 114 -10.84 -8.46 15.24
CA LYS A 114 -9.67 -7.96 16.01
C LYS A 114 -8.95 -6.80 15.33
N LEU A 115 -9.06 -6.71 14.00
CA LEU A 115 -8.43 -5.67 13.20
C LEU A 115 -9.36 -4.48 12.94
N GLN A 116 -10.64 -4.62 13.27
CA GLN A 116 -11.64 -3.59 13.03
C GLN A 116 -11.80 -2.68 14.26
N PRO A 117 -12.06 -1.37 14.05
CA PRO A 117 -12.29 -0.45 15.14
C PRO A 117 -13.46 -0.93 16.00
N ASN A 118 -13.28 -0.96 17.33
CA ASN A 118 -14.27 -1.38 18.30
C ASN A 118 -14.83 -2.80 18.08
N GLY A 119 -14.08 -3.70 17.45
CA GLY A 119 -14.51 -5.09 17.25
C GLY A 119 -15.63 -5.26 16.22
N GLN A 120 -15.89 -4.23 15.39
CA GLN A 120 -16.99 -4.24 14.42
C GLN A 120 -16.77 -5.26 13.29
N ALA A 121 -17.84 -5.60 12.58
CA ALA A 121 -17.76 -6.48 11.43
C ALA A 121 -17.05 -5.79 10.25
N PRO A 122 -16.11 -6.46 9.54
CA PRO A 122 -15.55 -5.94 8.31
C PRO A 122 -16.64 -5.63 7.28
N ILE A 123 -16.42 -4.62 6.43
CA ILE A 123 -17.39 -4.27 5.38
C ILE A 123 -17.13 -5.01 4.08
N SER A 124 -18.19 -5.27 3.30
CA SER A 124 -18.06 -5.85 1.96
C SER A 124 -19.29 -5.60 1.09
N SER A 125 -19.24 -6.03 -0.17
CA SER A 125 -20.39 -6.05 -1.09
C SER A 125 -21.41 -7.17 -0.77
N THR A 126 -21.05 -8.09 0.12
CA THR A 126 -21.85 -9.24 0.55
C THR A 126 -21.58 -9.56 2.01
N ASP A 127 -22.52 -10.24 2.64
CA ASP A 127 -22.47 -10.86 3.97
C ASP A 127 -21.77 -12.24 3.99
N LYS A 128 -21.26 -12.71 2.83
CA LYS A 128 -20.58 -14.00 2.73
C LYS A 128 -19.17 -13.92 3.32
N GLN A 129 -18.94 -14.65 4.40
CA GLN A 129 -17.62 -14.86 5.01
C GLN A 129 -16.64 -15.49 4.02
N VAL A 130 -15.37 -15.08 4.12
CA VAL A 130 -14.28 -15.72 3.38
C VAL A 130 -13.93 -17.03 4.07
N SER A 131 -13.81 -18.12 3.31
CA SER A 131 -13.35 -19.39 3.86
C SER A 131 -11.94 -19.23 4.46
N PRO A 132 -11.63 -19.91 5.58
CA PRO A 132 -10.28 -19.89 6.15
C PRO A 132 -9.22 -20.29 5.12
N GLN A 133 -8.04 -19.68 5.23
CA GLN A 133 -6.93 -19.91 4.30
C GLN A 133 -5.64 -20.19 5.06
N MET A 134 -4.82 -21.10 4.55
CA MET A 134 -3.47 -21.28 5.08
C MET A 134 -2.57 -20.15 4.56
N SER A 135 -1.96 -19.40 5.47
CA SER A 135 -0.90 -18.45 5.12
C SER A 135 0.40 -19.19 4.78
N ALA A 136 1.32 -18.48 4.14
CA ALA A 136 2.60 -19.04 3.71
C ALA A 136 3.49 -19.53 4.88
N ASP A 137 3.29 -19.02 6.09
CA ASP A 137 3.98 -19.43 7.31
C ASP A 137 3.27 -20.57 8.06
N GLY A 138 2.22 -21.15 7.47
CA GLY A 138 1.50 -22.30 8.01
C GLY A 138 0.47 -21.96 9.10
N ARG A 139 0.12 -20.68 9.28
CA ARG A 139 -0.99 -20.28 10.14
C ARG A 139 -2.32 -20.39 9.39
N LEU A 140 -3.38 -20.77 10.11
CA LEU A 140 -4.73 -20.66 9.57
C LEU A 140 -5.22 -19.22 9.77
N GLU A 141 -5.45 -18.51 8.67
CA GLU A 141 -6.07 -17.20 8.66
C GLU A 141 -7.60 -17.36 8.71
N GLU A 142 -8.19 -16.82 9.77
CA GLU A 142 -9.63 -16.80 9.97
C GLU A 142 -10.19 -15.41 9.70
N PHE A 143 -11.22 -15.36 8.86
CA PHE A 143 -11.92 -14.13 8.50
C PHE A 143 -13.26 -14.08 9.20
N SER A 144 -13.66 -12.93 9.72
CA SER A 144 -14.97 -12.80 10.36
C SER A 144 -16.08 -12.57 9.32
N PRO A 145 -17.34 -12.98 9.60
CA PRO A 145 -18.47 -12.61 8.76
C PRO A 145 -18.53 -11.10 8.50
N PRO A 146 -18.56 -10.65 7.24
CA PRO A 146 -18.63 -9.23 6.93
C PRO A 146 -20.07 -8.71 7.00
N ARG A 147 -20.21 -7.40 7.21
CA ARG A 147 -21.46 -6.69 6.97
C ARG A 147 -21.51 -6.22 5.52
N ARG A 148 -22.64 -6.49 4.85
CA ARG A 148 -22.92 -5.92 3.53
C ARG A 148 -23.12 -4.41 3.66
N LEU A 149 -22.38 -3.64 2.87
CA LEU A 149 -22.61 -2.20 2.74
C LEU A 149 -23.99 -1.93 2.14
N THR A 150 -24.67 -0.93 2.68
CA THR A 150 -25.79 -0.28 2.01
C THR A 150 -25.29 0.64 0.91
N LYS A 151 -26.18 1.04 0.00
CA LYS A 151 -25.82 1.95 -1.11
C LYS A 151 -25.33 3.30 -0.60
N ASP A 152 -25.92 3.80 0.49
CA ASP A 152 -25.65 5.12 1.05
C ASP A 152 -24.30 5.20 1.77
N GLU A 153 -23.69 4.04 2.10
CA GLU A 153 -22.36 3.96 2.71
C GLU A 153 -21.21 3.96 1.68
N ILE A 154 -21.47 3.57 0.43
CA ILE A 154 -20.45 3.50 -0.63
C ILE A 154 -19.75 4.86 -0.86
N PRO A 155 -20.46 6.01 -0.88
CA PRO A 155 -19.83 7.31 -1.00
C PRO A 155 -18.78 7.60 0.09
N ASN A 156 -18.95 7.09 1.31
CA ASN A 156 -17.97 7.27 2.38
C ASN A 156 -16.67 6.52 2.07
N VAL A 157 -16.76 5.28 1.58
CA VAL A 157 -15.58 4.52 1.15
C VAL A 157 -14.87 5.22 -0.01
N VAL A 158 -15.63 5.75 -0.98
CA VAL A 158 -15.05 6.56 -2.07
C VAL A 158 -14.32 7.79 -1.52
N ASP A 159 -14.90 8.46 -0.52
CA ASP A 159 -14.29 9.61 0.13
C ASP A 159 -13.01 9.26 0.90
N ASP A 160 -12.94 8.08 1.52
CA ASP A 160 -11.71 7.56 2.17
C ASP A 160 -10.59 7.37 1.14
N PHE A 161 -10.87 6.74 -0.01
CA PHE A 161 -9.89 6.64 -1.10
C PHE A 161 -9.46 8.02 -1.62
N ARG A 162 -10.40 8.97 -1.75
CA ARG A 162 -10.10 10.35 -2.17
C ARG A 162 -9.20 11.07 -1.16
N LYS A 163 -9.46 10.92 0.14
CA LYS A 163 -8.64 11.49 1.21
C LYS A 163 -7.25 10.85 1.23
N ALA A 164 -7.18 9.53 1.19
CA ALA A 164 -5.92 8.79 1.17
C ALA A 164 -5.03 9.18 -0.03
N ALA A 165 -5.60 9.34 -1.22
CA ALA A 165 -4.86 9.83 -2.38
C ALA A 165 -4.27 11.24 -2.16
N ARG A 166 -5.04 12.17 -1.58
CA ARG A 166 -4.53 13.51 -1.25
C ARG A 166 -3.45 13.45 -0.17
N ASN A 167 -3.67 12.66 0.86
CA ASN A 167 -2.73 12.47 1.96
C ASN A 167 -1.42 11.86 1.49
N ALA A 168 -1.48 10.92 0.54
CA ALA A 168 -0.30 10.36 -0.10
C ALA A 168 0.49 11.45 -0.84
N ILE A 169 -0.16 12.29 -1.65
CA ILE A 169 0.49 13.44 -2.29
C ILE A 169 1.10 14.38 -1.24
N THR A 170 0.41 14.65 -0.13
CA THR A 170 0.94 15.45 0.99
C THR A 170 2.16 14.81 1.65
N ALA A 171 2.24 13.47 1.69
CA ALA A 171 3.41 12.74 2.14
C ALA A 171 4.57 12.75 1.12
N GLY A 172 4.31 13.23 -0.10
CA GLY A 172 5.31 13.48 -1.11
C GLY A 172 5.47 12.38 -2.17
N VAL A 173 4.60 11.35 -2.21
CA VAL A 173 4.62 10.37 -3.33
C VAL A 173 4.23 10.98 -4.68
#